data_AF-A0A7C3WXR3-F1
#
_entry.id   AF-A0A7C3WXR3-F1
#
_cell.length_a   1.000
_cell.length_b   1.000
_cell.length_c   1.000
_cell.angle_alpha   90.00
_cell.angle_beta   90.00
_cell.angle_gamma   90.00
#
_symmetry.space_group_name_H-M   'P 1'
#
loop_
_entity.id
_entity.type
_entity.pdbx_description
1 polymer ?
#
loop_
_entity_poly.entity_id
_entity_poly.type
_entity_poly.pdbx_seq_one_letter_code
_entity_poly.pdbx_strand_id
1 'polypeptide(L)'
;MRKALNEFLTLDDLNLNGKTVFLRVDINCPLNPETKKIIDDFRIKASALTLKELIEKGAKPIVLAHQGRPGDWDFISLREHAEKFKELGFKIKFIDEVYGDKVLNGIKSLKQG
;
A
#
# COMPACT_ATOMS: atom_id res chain seq x y z
N MET A 1 7.24 -4.94 33.17
CA MET A 1 5.93 -5.23 32.55
C MET A 1 6.09 -6.47 31.67
N ARG A 2 5.29 -7.52 31.91
CA ARG A 2 5.27 -8.71 31.05
C ARG A 2 4.71 -8.31 29.69
N LYS A 3 5.51 -8.38 28.62
CA LYS A 3 5.00 -8.35 27.23
C LYS A 3 4.04 -9.54 27.15
N ALA A 4 2.74 -9.29 26.95
CA ALA A 4 1.81 -10.39 26.64
C ALA A 4 2.40 -11.15 25.44
N LEU A 5 2.38 -12.49 25.47
CA LEU A 5 2.69 -13.26 24.25
C LEU A 5 1.59 -12.92 23.24
N ASN A 6 1.87 -12.00 22.33
CA ASN A 6 1.03 -11.85 21.16
C ASN A 6 1.23 -13.09 20.29
N GLU A 7 0.13 -13.72 19.86
CA GLU A 7 0.15 -14.85 18.94
C GLU A 7 0.75 -14.50 17.57
N PHE A 8 0.93 -13.20 17.29
CA PHE A 8 1.47 -12.67 16.04
C PHE A 8 2.57 -11.63 16.29
N LEU A 9 3.57 -11.65 15.41
CA LEU A 9 4.61 -10.61 15.37
C LEU A 9 4.04 -9.29 14.85
N THR A 10 4.52 -8.17 15.38
CA THR A 10 4.21 -6.82 14.88
C THR A 10 5.42 -6.22 14.17
N LEU A 11 5.27 -5.02 13.59
CA LEU A 11 6.40 -4.29 12.98
C LEU A 11 7.51 -3.94 13.98
N ASP A 12 7.22 -3.92 15.28
CA ASP A 12 8.21 -3.64 16.33
C ASP A 12 9.09 -4.85 16.64
N ASP A 13 8.68 -6.05 16.22
CA ASP A 13 9.43 -7.28 16.42
C ASP A 13 10.38 -7.59 15.24
N LEU A 14 10.45 -6.72 14.22
CA LEU A 14 11.16 -6.98 12.96
C LEU A 14 12.25 -5.94 12.68
N ASN A 15 13.42 -6.40 12.20
CA ASN A 15 14.43 -5.53 11.59
C ASN A 15 14.19 -5.39 10.08
N LEU A 16 13.73 -4.22 9.66
CA LEU A 16 13.27 -3.96 8.29
C LEU A 16 14.27 -3.17 7.44
N ASN A 17 15.39 -2.74 8.01
CA ASN A 17 16.37 -1.92 7.29
C ASN A 17 16.93 -2.66 6.07
N GLY A 18 16.81 -2.04 4.89
CA GLY A 18 17.22 -2.60 3.60
C GLY A 18 16.34 -3.76 3.10
N LYS A 19 15.30 -4.17 3.83
CA LYS A 19 14.42 -5.27 3.45
C LYS A 19 13.35 -4.80 2.47
N THR A 20 13.05 -5.63 1.48
CA THR A 20 11.85 -5.47 0.65
C THR A 20 10.66 -6.04 1.40
N VAL A 21 9.65 -5.21 1.65
CA VAL A 21 8.47 -5.59 2.45
C VAL A 21 7.25 -5.59 1.55
N PHE A 22 6.59 -6.73 1.45
CA PHE A 22 5.29 -6.83 0.79
C PHE A 22 4.19 -6.47 1.80
N LEU A 23 3.50 -5.36 1.55
CA LEU A 23 2.45 -4.82 2.41
C LEU A 23 1.10 -4.94 1.70
N ARG A 24 0.23 -5.81 2.22
CA ARG A 24 -1.16 -5.85 1.80
C ARG A 24 -1.96 -4.84 2.62
N VAL A 25 -2.67 -3.94 1.96
CA VAL A 25 -3.49 -2.90 2.62
C VAL A 25 -4.95 -2.97 2.21
N ASP A 26 -5.82 -2.49 3.10
CA ASP A 26 -7.22 -2.20 2.76
C ASP A 26 -7.35 -0.71 2.47
N ILE A 27 -7.49 -0.39 1.20
CA ILE A 27 -7.75 0.96 0.69
C ILE A 27 -9.02 0.98 -0.16
N ASN A 28 -9.96 0.06 0.08
CA ASN A 28 -11.23 0.00 -0.65
C ASN A 28 -12.11 1.20 -0.25
N CYS A 29 -12.04 2.26 -1.05
CA CYS A 29 -12.64 3.55 -0.76
C CYS A 29 -14.06 3.67 -1.34
N PRO A 30 -14.96 4.44 -0.71
CA PRO A 30 -16.22 4.81 -1.34
C PRO A 30 -15.96 5.71 -2.55
N LEU A 31 -16.60 5.38 -3.67
CA LEU A 31 -16.45 6.09 -4.93
C LEU A 31 -17.73 6.83 -5.31
N ASN A 32 -17.58 7.92 -6.06
CA ASN A 32 -18.69 8.57 -6.72
C ASN A 32 -19.19 7.66 -7.87
N PRO A 33 -20.47 7.28 -7.91
CA PRO A 33 -21.00 6.35 -8.91
C PRO A 33 -20.81 6.80 -10.36
N GLU A 34 -20.86 8.11 -10.60
CA GLU A 34 -20.77 8.72 -11.93
C GLU A 34 -19.32 8.98 -12.34
N THR A 35 -18.54 9.65 -11.48
CA THR A 35 -17.18 10.09 -11.82
C THR A 35 -16.11 9.05 -11.48
N LYS A 36 -16.45 8.02 -10.71
CA LYS A 36 -15.56 7.00 -10.13
C LYS A 36 -14.45 7.56 -9.25
N LYS A 37 -14.56 8.83 -8.85
CA LYS A 37 -13.62 9.51 -7.95
C LYS A 37 -13.80 9.06 -6.51
N ILE A 38 -12.70 8.99 -5.76
CA ILE A 38 -12.68 8.71 -4.33
C ILE A 38 -13.40 9.85 -3.60
N ILE A 39 -14.44 9.50 -2.84
CA ILE A 39 -15.19 10.46 -2.01
C ILE A 39 -14.50 10.65 -0.66
N ASP A 40 -14.02 9.56 -0.07
CA ASP A 40 -13.37 9.54 1.24
C ASP A 40 -12.10 8.68 1.18
N ASP A 41 -10.97 9.27 1.57
CA ASP A 41 -9.64 8.70 1.54
C ASP A 41 -9.14 8.25 2.93
N PHE A 42 -10.02 8.16 3.94
CA PHE A 42 -9.65 7.76 5.31
C PHE A 42 -8.83 6.47 5.36
N ARG A 43 -9.21 5.44 4.57
CA ARG A 43 -8.49 4.16 4.52
C ARG A 43 -7.08 4.29 3.95
N ILE A 44 -6.90 5.18 2.97
CA ILE A 44 -5.59 5.50 2.39
C ILE A 44 -4.73 6.20 3.43
N LYS A 45 -5.28 7.21 4.12
CA LYS A 45 -4.60 7.93 5.20
C LYS A 45 -4.21 7.01 6.37
N ALA A 46 -5.08 6.08 6.76
CA ALA A 46 -4.76 5.09 7.78
C ALA A 46 -3.61 4.17 7.35
N SER A 47 -3.67 3.64 6.12
CA SER A 47 -2.60 2.79 5.55
C SER A 47 -1.28 3.55 5.36
N ALA A 48 -1.34 4.85 5.10
CA ALA A 48 -0.16 5.71 4.95
C ALA A 48 0.68 5.79 6.23
N LEU A 49 0.08 5.62 7.42
CA LEU A 49 0.82 5.58 8.68
C LEU A 49 1.77 4.38 8.73
N THR A 50 1.28 3.19 8.38
CA THR A 50 2.09 1.97 8.28
C THR A 50 3.16 2.10 7.20
N LEU A 51 2.80 2.65 6.04
CA LEU A 51 3.76 2.86 4.94
C LEU A 51 4.90 3.80 5.36
N LYS A 52 4.57 4.88 6.07
CA LYS A 52 5.53 5.82 6.63
C LYS A 52 6.46 5.14 7.63
N GLU A 53 5.93 4.36 8.56
CA GLU A 53 6.73 3.61 9.54
C GLU A 53 7.71 2.65 8.85
N LEU A 54 7.27 1.92 7.82
CA LEU A 54 8.15 1.03 7.05
C LEU A 54 9.31 1.79 6.41
N ILE A 55 9.03 2.95 5.80
CA ILE A 55 10.04 3.82 5.17
C ILE A 55 11.02 4.35 6.23
N GLU A 56 10.52 4.82 7.37
CA GLU A 56 11.34 5.32 8.49
C GLU A 56 12.23 4.23 9.08
N LYS A 57 11.76 2.97 9.11
CA LYS A 57 12.57 1.79 9.49
C LYS A 57 13.54 1.34 8.38
N GLY A 58 13.63 2.07 7.27
CA GLY A 58 14.57 1.80 6.17
C GLY A 58 14.14 0.66 5.24
N ALA A 59 12.86 0.29 5.25
CA ALA A 59 12.33 -0.73 4.36
C ALA A 59 12.13 -0.22 2.93
N LYS A 60 11.90 -1.16 2.01
CA LYS A 60 11.49 -0.95 0.62
C LYS A 60 10.09 -1.53 0.42
N PRO A 61 9.02 -0.76 0.73
CA PRO A 61 7.66 -1.28 0.72
C PRO A 61 7.12 -1.47 -0.70
N ILE A 62 6.40 -2.57 -0.90
CA ILE A 62 5.57 -2.87 -2.09
C ILE A 62 4.15 -3.01 -1.59
N VAL A 63 3.23 -2.19 -2.12
CA VAL A 63 1.84 -2.17 -1.68
C VAL A 63 0.98 -2.99 -2.64
N LEU A 64 0.20 -3.93 -2.10
CA LEU A 64 -0.87 -4.63 -2.82
C LEU A 64 -2.22 -4.33 -2.19
N ALA A 65 -3.21 -4.01 -3.02
CA ALA A 65 -4.58 -3.77 -2.60
C ALA A 65 -5.56 -4.12 -3.71
N HIS A 66 -6.84 -3.83 -3.47
CA HIS A 66 -7.92 -3.88 -4.46
C HIS A 66 -8.94 -2.78 -4.17
N GLN A 67 -9.79 -2.49 -5.17
CA GLN A 67 -10.98 -1.67 -5.06
C GLN A 67 -12.13 -2.45 -5.69
N GLY A 68 -13.26 -2.53 -5.00
CA GLY A 68 -14.42 -3.30 -5.45
C GLY A 68 -14.16 -4.80 -5.62
N ARG A 69 -15.04 -5.50 -6.34
CA ARG A 69 -14.87 -6.92 -6.68
C ARG A 69 -15.19 -7.17 -8.15
N PRO A 70 -14.58 -8.17 -8.80
CA PRO A 70 -14.89 -8.47 -10.21
C PRO A 70 -16.40 -8.59 -10.46
N GLY A 71 -16.91 -7.76 -11.38
CA GLY A 71 -18.33 -7.67 -11.71
C GLY A 71 -19.06 -6.48 -11.08
N ASP A 72 -18.50 -5.87 -10.04
CA ASP A 72 -19.08 -4.68 -9.40
C ASP A 72 -18.69 -3.40 -10.14
N TRP A 73 -19.54 -2.37 -10.05
CA TRP A 73 -19.35 -1.10 -10.77
C TRP A 73 -18.14 -0.30 -10.28
N ASP A 74 -17.69 -0.58 -9.06
CA ASP A 74 -16.56 0.06 -8.40
C ASP A 74 -15.27 -0.75 -8.56
N PHE A 75 -15.28 -1.87 -9.31
CA PHE A 75 -14.07 -2.62 -9.64
C PHE A 75 -13.24 -1.86 -10.68
N ILE A 76 -12.41 -0.96 -10.19
CA ILE A 76 -11.61 -0.05 -11.01
C ILE A 76 -10.12 -0.16 -10.68
N SER A 77 -9.29 0.42 -11.56
CA SER A 77 -7.85 0.54 -11.34
C SER A 77 -7.53 1.34 -10.07
N LEU A 78 -6.45 0.95 -9.38
CA LEU A 78 -5.93 1.66 -8.21
C LEU A 78 -5.12 2.92 -8.54
N ARG A 79 -5.12 3.37 -9.80
CA ARG A 79 -4.37 4.56 -10.23
C ARG A 79 -4.72 5.79 -9.39
N GLU A 80 -6.00 6.03 -9.09
CA GLU A 80 -6.41 7.15 -8.26
C GLU A 80 -5.91 7.03 -6.82
N HIS A 81 -5.89 5.82 -6.27
CA HIS A 81 -5.34 5.56 -4.94
C HIS A 81 -3.84 5.89 -4.89
N ALA A 82 -3.10 5.52 -5.94
CA ALA A 82 -1.68 5.86 -6.05
C ALA A 82 -1.46 7.38 -6.11
N GLU A 83 -2.32 8.13 -6.80
CA GLU A 83 -2.26 9.60 -6.79
C GLU A 83 -2.57 10.16 -5.40
N LYS A 84 -3.54 9.60 -4.66
CA LYS A 84 -3.80 10.01 -3.27
C LYS A 84 -2.61 9.79 -2.35
N PHE A 85 -1.89 8.68 -2.49
CA PHE A 85 -0.63 8.50 -1.76
C PHE A 85 0.43 9.56 -2.17
N LYS A 86 0.50 9.96 -3.44
CA LYS A 86 1.41 11.04 -3.85
C LYS A 86 1.03 12.40 -3.25
N GLU A 87 -0.27 12.71 -3.15
CA GLU A 87 -0.77 13.91 -2.46
C GLU A 87 -0.34 13.93 -0.98
N LEU A 88 -0.23 12.76 -0.34
CA LEU A 88 0.29 12.60 1.03
C LEU A 88 1.83 12.66 1.11
N GLY A 89 2.53 12.92 0.01
CA GLY A 89 3.98 13.10 -0.04
C GLY A 89 4.80 11.86 -0.36
N PHE A 90 4.16 10.72 -0.67
CA PHE A 90 4.88 9.49 -1.01
C PHE A 90 5.33 9.46 -2.48
N LYS A 91 6.55 8.98 -2.73
CA LYS A 91 7.05 8.72 -4.08
C LYS A 91 6.56 7.35 -4.56
N ILE A 92 5.36 7.31 -5.14
CA ILE A 92 4.74 6.06 -5.61
C ILE A 92 4.96 5.83 -7.10
N LYS A 93 5.44 4.63 -7.44
CA LYS A 93 5.40 4.08 -8.80
C LYS A 93 4.26 3.06 -8.89
N PHE A 94 3.21 3.41 -9.63
CA PHE A 94 2.10 2.49 -9.90
C PHE A 94 2.48 1.51 -11.03
N ILE A 95 2.22 0.22 -10.82
CA ILE A 95 2.37 -0.84 -11.82
C ILE A 95 1.00 -1.48 -11.98
N ASP A 96 0.46 -1.43 -13.20
CA ASP A 96 -0.90 -1.90 -13.53
C ASP A 96 -0.94 -3.43 -13.81
N GLU A 97 -0.13 -4.19 -13.07
CA GLU A 97 0.05 -5.63 -13.18
C GLU A 97 0.36 -6.19 -11.79
N VAL A 98 -0.12 -7.39 -11.48
CA VAL A 98 0.11 -8.04 -10.16
C VAL A 98 1.19 -9.13 -10.19
N TYR A 99 1.61 -9.57 -11.39
CA TYR A 99 2.72 -10.50 -11.62
C TYR A 99 3.40 -10.20 -12.96
N GLY A 100 4.52 -10.87 -13.25
CA GLY A 100 5.24 -10.75 -14.51
C GLY A 100 6.45 -9.83 -14.46
N ASP A 101 7.15 -9.72 -15.60
CA ASP A 101 8.46 -9.08 -15.67
C ASP A 101 8.45 -7.61 -15.28
N LYS A 102 7.36 -6.87 -15.58
CA LYS A 102 7.25 -5.46 -15.18
C LYS A 102 7.24 -5.30 -13.66
N VAL A 103 6.52 -6.17 -12.96
CA VAL A 103 6.47 -6.20 -11.49
C VAL A 103 7.86 -6.57 -10.94
N LEU A 104 8.46 -7.65 -11.43
CA LEU A 104 9.78 -8.11 -10.99
C LEU A 104 10.86 -7.04 -11.20
N ASN A 105 10.87 -6.38 -12.35
CA ASN A 105 11.80 -5.29 -12.65
C ASN A 105 11.54 -4.06 -11.78
N GLY A 106 10.27 -3.74 -11.51
CA GLY A 106 9.88 -2.70 -10.56
C GLY A 106 10.48 -2.94 -9.17
N ILE A 107 10.30 -4.15 -8.64
CA ILE A 107 10.82 -4.55 -7.33
C ILE A 107 12.35 -4.48 -7.28
N LYS A 108 13.04 -4.99 -8.32
CA LYS A 108 14.51 -4.94 -8.41
C LYS A 108 15.06 -3.51 -8.48
N SER A 109 14.32 -2.59 -9.11
CA SER A 109 14.70 -1.19 -9.23
C SER A 109 14.42 -0.33 -7.98
N LEU A 110 13.71 -0.89 -7.00
CA LEU A 110 13.27 -0.16 -5.82
C LEU A 110 14.48 0.18 -4.92
N LYS A 111 14.67 1.47 -4.69
CA LYS A 111 15.67 1.99 -3.76
C LYS A 111 15.10 2.03 -2.34
N GLN A 112 15.98 2.14 -1.36
CA GLN A 112 15.58 2.37 0.02
C GLN A 112 14.96 3.76 0.17
N GLY A 113 13.87 3.85 0.93
CA GLY A 113 13.03 5.04 1.05
C GLY A 113 12.15 5.29 -0.16
#